data_AF-A0A0M3JBA2-F1
#
_entry.id   AF-A0A0M3JBA2-F1
#
_cell.length_a   1.000
_cell.length_b   1.000
_cell.length_c   1.000
_cell.angle_alpha   90.00
_cell.angle_beta   90.00
_cell.angle_gamma   90.00
#
_symmetry.space_group_name_H-M   'P 1'
#
loop_
_entity.id
_entity.type
_entity.pdbx_description
1 polymer ?
#
loop_
_entity_poly.entity_id
_entity_poly.type
_entity_poly.pdbx_seq_one_letter_code
_entity_poly.pdbx_strand_id
1 'polypeptide(L)'
;LVAFESVLCGLYRVWEGALDVYPLRAWRAYAARAPWQCAVVTLSTWLILQISAAYVQFGVVFFMFSLFIAMVLNLGERKANEPSAYSVFNPHCERLPGQLTAEHFERDILMRNRRIS
;
A
#
# COMPACT_ATOMS: atom_id res chain seq x y z
N LEU A 1 18.58 -11.33 -11.21
CA LEU A 1 18.28 -10.16 -10.35
C LEU A 1 17.80 -8.97 -11.18
N VAL A 2 18.61 -8.41 -12.10
CA VAL A 2 18.20 -7.27 -12.96
C VAL A 2 16.90 -7.52 -13.75
N ALA A 3 16.74 -8.70 -14.35
CA ALA A 3 15.52 -9.07 -15.09
C ALA A 3 14.27 -9.20 -14.19
N PHE A 4 14.44 -9.54 -12.91
CA PHE A 4 13.33 -9.69 -11.96
C PHE A 4 12.86 -8.31 -11.49
N GLU A 5 13.78 -7.40 -11.22
CA GLU A 5 13.46 -6.02 -10.84
C GLU A 5 12.82 -5.23 -11.98
N SER A 6 13.23 -5.45 -13.23
CA SER A 6 12.58 -4.82 -14.39
C SER A 6 11.12 -5.27 -14.58
N VAL A 7 10.83 -6.55 -14.31
CA VAL A 7 9.47 -7.09 -14.40
C VAL A 7 8.60 -6.54 -13.27
N LEU A 8 9.12 -6.50 -12.04
CA LEU A 8 8.42 -5.90 -10.90
C LEU A 8 8.16 -4.40 -11.11
N CYS A 9 9.12 -3.67 -11.65
CA CYS A 9 8.96 -2.24 -11.93
C CYS A 9 7.93 -1.99 -13.04
N GLY A 10 7.88 -2.87 -14.06
CA GLY A 10 6.84 -2.87 -15.08
C GLY A 10 5.45 -3.14 -14.50
N LEU A 11 5.32 -4.17 -13.66
CA LEU A 11 4.08 -4.51 -12.95
C LEU A 11 3.63 -3.38 -12.02
N TYR A 12 4.55 -2.79 -11.25
CA TYR A 12 4.27 -1.67 -10.36
C TYR A 12 3.76 -0.45 -11.14
N ARG A 13 4.37 -0.11 -12.27
CA ARG A 13 3.92 1.01 -13.10
C ARG A 13 2.52 0.78 -13.70
N VAL A 14 2.24 -0.45 -14.14
CA VAL A 14 0.90 -0.84 -14.62
C VAL A 14 -0.11 -0.79 -13.48
N TRP A 15 0.28 -1.26 -12.30
CA TRP A 15 -0.55 -1.25 -11.09
C TRP A 15 -0.89 0.16 -10.63
N GLU A 16 0.10 1.05 -10.54
CA GLU A 16 -0.12 2.48 -10.24
C GLU A 16 -1.05 3.11 -11.27
N GLY A 17 -0.79 2.92 -12.56
CA GLY A 17 -1.67 3.42 -13.62
C GLY A 17 -3.10 2.87 -13.54
N ALA A 18 -3.27 1.64 -13.07
CA ALA A 18 -4.58 1.02 -12.86
C ALA A 18 -5.31 1.55 -11.63
N LEU A 19 -4.60 2.00 -10.59
CA LEU A 19 -5.19 2.71 -9.44
C LEU A 19 -5.46 4.18 -9.73
N ASP A 20 -4.87 4.71 -10.79
CA ASP A 20 -4.91 6.13 -11.15
C ASP A 20 -5.94 6.45 -12.25
N VAL A 21 -7.07 5.75 -12.22
CA VAL A 21 -8.19 5.97 -13.15
C VAL A 21 -8.92 7.26 -12.78
N TYR A 22 -9.40 8.00 -13.78
CA TYR A 22 -10.15 9.24 -13.62
C TYR A 22 -11.25 9.24 -12.52
N PRO A 23 -12.16 8.23 -12.42
CA PRO A 23 -13.17 8.22 -11.38
C PRO A 23 -12.60 8.11 -9.97
N LEU A 24 -11.50 7.36 -9.76
CA LEU A 24 -10.82 7.25 -8.47
C LEU A 24 -10.14 8.57 -8.08
N ARG A 25 -9.48 9.24 -9.03
CA ARG A 25 -8.90 10.58 -8.81
C ARG A 25 -9.97 11.61 -8.44
N ALA A 26 -11.08 11.65 -9.20
CA ALA A 26 -12.17 12.59 -8.95
C ALA A 26 -12.83 12.33 -7.59
N TRP A 27 -13.05 11.05 -7.24
CA TRP A 27 -13.57 10.65 -5.94
C TRP A 27 -12.64 11.06 -4.78
N ARG A 28 -11.34 10.81 -4.90
CA ARG A 28 -10.32 11.25 -3.90
C ARG A 28 -10.28 12.77 -3.76
N ALA A 29 -10.35 13.51 -4.86
CA ALA A 29 -10.40 14.98 -4.84
C ALA A 29 -11.67 15.51 -4.17
N TYR A 30 -12.83 14.86 -4.42
CA TYR A 30 -14.08 15.21 -3.76
C TYR A 30 -14.06 14.89 -2.26
N ALA A 31 -13.48 13.74 -1.87
CA ALA A 31 -13.28 13.36 -0.48
C ALA A 31 -12.43 14.38 0.29
N ALA A 32 -11.40 14.94 -0.34
CA ALA A 32 -10.56 15.98 0.27
C ALA A 32 -11.30 17.32 0.48
N ARG A 33 -12.25 17.65 -0.41
CA ARG A 33 -13.01 18.91 -0.33
C ARG A 33 -14.18 18.86 0.65
N ALA A 34 -14.92 17.74 0.67
CA ALA A 34 -16.13 17.57 1.46
C ALA A 34 -16.25 16.13 1.97
N PRO A 35 -15.53 15.75 3.03
CA PRO A 35 -15.38 14.36 3.44
C PRO A 35 -16.70 13.70 3.83
N TRP A 36 -17.58 14.42 4.54
CA TRP A 36 -18.88 13.89 4.96
C TRP A 36 -19.85 13.69 3.82
N GLN A 37 -19.90 14.61 2.85
CA GLN A 37 -20.75 14.43 1.68
C GLN A 37 -20.26 13.27 0.82
N CYS A 38 -18.95 13.18 0.61
CA CYS A 38 -18.33 12.07 -0.11
C CYS A 38 -18.60 10.72 0.58
N ALA A 39 -18.45 10.66 1.91
CA ALA A 39 -18.75 9.46 2.69
C ALA A 39 -20.22 9.04 2.57
N VAL A 40 -21.16 9.98 2.71
CA VAL A 40 -22.61 9.70 2.59
C VAL A 40 -22.95 9.17 1.20
N VAL A 41 -22.47 9.81 0.13
CA VAL A 41 -22.72 9.36 -1.25
C VAL A 41 -22.14 7.96 -1.47
N THR A 42 -20.88 7.75 -1.08
CA THR A 42 -20.18 6.47 -1.25
C THR A 42 -20.88 5.34 -0.51
N LEU A 43 -21.22 5.56 0.77
CA LEU A 43 -21.93 4.57 1.60
C LEU A 43 -23.33 4.28 1.06
N SER A 44 -24.06 5.30 0.61
CA SER A 44 -25.40 5.11 0.04
C SER A 44 -25.35 4.29 -1.25
N THR A 45 -24.42 4.61 -2.15
CA THR A 45 -24.22 3.82 -3.38
C THR A 45 -23.79 2.38 -3.06
N TRP A 46 -22.87 2.19 -2.12
CA TRP A 46 -22.44 0.87 -1.69
C TRP A 46 -23.59 0.05 -1.08
N LEU A 47 -24.43 0.66 -0.23
CA LEU A 47 -25.59 -0.01 0.36
C LEU A 47 -26.60 -0.45 -0.70
N ILE A 48 -26.89 0.40 -1.69
CA ILE A 48 -27.77 0.04 -2.80
C ILE A 48 -27.22 -1.19 -3.54
N LEU A 49 -25.93 -1.18 -3.91
CA LEU A 49 -25.29 -2.31 -4.57
C LEU A 49 -25.28 -3.57 -3.70
N GLN A 50 -25.02 -3.42 -2.40
CA GLN A 50 -24.99 -4.53 -1.45
C GLN A 50 -26.37 -5.18 -1.30
N ILE A 51 -27.43 -4.37 -1.22
CA ILE A 51 -28.81 -4.86 -1.17
C ILE A 51 -29.16 -5.56 -2.48
N SER A 52 -28.86 -4.96 -3.64
CA SER A 52 -29.07 -5.58 -4.95
C SER A 52 -28.32 -6.92 -5.09
N ALA A 53 -27.07 -7.00 -4.63
CA ALA A 53 -26.30 -8.25 -4.63
C ALA A 53 -26.91 -9.30 -3.69
N ALA A 54 -27.43 -8.89 -2.53
CA ALA A 54 -28.13 -9.78 -1.62
C ALA A 54 -29.41 -10.36 -2.25
N TYR A 55 -30.16 -9.57 -3.02
CA TYR A 55 -31.31 -10.05 -3.79
C TYR A 55 -30.95 -11.13 -4.81
N VAL A 56 -29.79 -11.03 -5.45
CA VAL A 56 -29.28 -12.04 -6.40
C VAL A 56 -28.59 -13.22 -5.67
N GLN A 57 -28.73 -13.31 -4.34
CA GLN A 57 -28.07 -14.32 -3.48
C GLN A 57 -26.53 -14.29 -3.54
N PHE A 58 -25.96 -13.18 -4.00
CA PHE A 58 -24.51 -12.97 -4.12
C PHE A 58 -23.96 -11.95 -3.12
N GLY A 59 -24.78 -11.57 -2.12
CA GLY A 59 -24.49 -10.49 -1.19
C GLY A 59 -23.18 -10.67 -0.42
N VAL A 60 -22.90 -11.87 0.09
CA VAL A 60 -21.68 -12.17 0.86
C VAL A 60 -20.43 -12.03 0.01
N VAL A 61 -20.48 -12.48 -1.25
CA VAL A 61 -19.33 -12.41 -2.14
C VAL A 61 -19.03 -10.96 -2.47
N PHE A 62 -20.05 -10.19 -2.86
CA PHE A 62 -19.91 -8.74 -3.08
C PHE A 62 -19.34 -8.03 -1.83
N PHE A 63 -19.85 -8.35 -0.64
CA PHE A 63 -19.38 -7.78 0.63
C PHE A 63 -17.88 -8.03 0.83
N MET A 64 -17.44 -9.29 0.73
CA MET A 64 -16.04 -9.67 0.92
C MET A 64 -15.11 -8.97 -0.08
N PHE A 65 -15.45 -8.97 -1.37
CA PHE A 65 -14.67 -8.26 -2.38
C PHE A 65 -14.63 -6.76 -2.11
N SER A 66 -15.74 -6.16 -1.68
CA SER A 66 -15.78 -4.74 -1.36
C SER A 66 -14.86 -4.39 -0.18
N LEU A 67 -14.77 -5.26 0.84
CA LEU A 67 -13.83 -5.08 1.96
C LEU A 67 -12.38 -5.19 1.50
N PHE A 68 -12.05 -6.15 0.64
CA PHE A 68 -10.70 -6.25 0.08
C PHE A 68 -10.32 -5.02 -0.74
N ILE A 69 -11.23 -4.54 -1.59
CA ILE A 69 -11.01 -3.32 -2.38
C ILE A 69 -10.83 -2.12 -1.45
N ALA A 70 -11.69 -1.97 -0.44
CA ALA A 70 -11.57 -0.89 0.54
C ALA A 70 -10.23 -0.95 1.28
N MET A 71 -9.77 -2.13 1.69
CA MET A 71 -8.47 -2.31 2.33
C MET A 71 -7.34 -1.86 1.40
N VAL A 72 -7.29 -2.38 0.16
CA VAL A 72 -6.25 -2.03 -0.83
C VAL A 72 -6.24 -0.53 -1.14
N LEU A 73 -7.40 0.11 -1.28
CA LEU A 73 -7.49 1.55 -1.53
C LEU A 73 -7.07 2.41 -0.32
N ASN A 74 -7.11 1.86 0.89
CA ASN A 74 -6.67 2.51 2.13
C ASN A 74 -5.23 2.16 2.53
N LEU A 75 -4.56 1.25 1.80
CA LEU A 75 -3.12 1.05 1.93
C LEU A 75 -2.40 2.28 1.37
N GLY A 76 -2.18 3.27 2.22
CA GLY A 76 -1.41 4.47 1.89
C GLY A 76 0.10 4.26 2.09
N GLU A 77 0.90 5.09 1.44
CA GLU A 77 2.31 5.21 1.78
C GLU A 77 2.44 5.86 3.15
N ARG A 78 3.11 5.15 4.06
CA ARG A 78 3.46 5.72 5.36
C ARG A 78 4.54 6.77 5.21
N LYS A 79 4.39 7.88 5.93
CA LYS A 79 5.50 8.83 6.05
C LYS A 79 6.59 8.20 6.91
N ALA A 80 7.85 8.40 6.52
CA ALA A 80 9.01 7.80 7.19
C ALA A 80 9.10 8.06 8.70
N ASN A 81 8.42 9.10 9.20
CA ASN A 81 8.42 9.50 10.61
C ASN A 81 7.07 9.26 11.32
N GLU A 82 6.10 8.60 10.70
CA GLU A 82 4.87 8.21 11.41
C GLU A 82 5.18 7.04 12.36
N PRO A 83 4.65 7.04 13.59
CA PRO A 83 4.86 5.95 14.54
C PRO A 83 4.35 4.63 13.96
N SER A 84 5.19 3.58 13.99
CA SER A 84 4.78 2.23 13.62
C SER A 84 4.33 1.46 14.85
N ALA A 85 3.68 0.31 14.67
CA ALA A 85 3.52 -0.62 15.79
C ALA A 85 4.87 -0.96 16.46
N TYR A 86 5.98 -0.87 15.73
CA TYR A 86 7.33 -1.08 16.23
C TYR A 86 7.91 0.13 16.99
N SER A 87 7.36 1.34 16.85
CA SER A 87 7.82 2.50 17.63
C SER A 87 7.47 2.38 19.12
N VAL A 88 6.56 1.48 19.49
CA VAL A 88 6.35 1.07 20.89
C VAL A 88 7.63 0.47 21.49
N PHE A 89 8.45 -0.19 20.66
CA PHE A 89 9.70 -0.83 21.07
C PHE A 89 10.95 -0.03 20.66
N ASN A 90 10.82 0.91 19.73
CA ASN A 90 11.89 1.78 19.27
C ASN A 90 11.40 3.24 19.13
N PRO A 91 11.23 3.97 20.25
CA PRO A 91 10.62 5.31 20.28
C PRO A 91 11.39 6.36 19.46
N HIS A 92 12.70 6.15 19.27
CA HIS A 92 13.58 7.06 18.54
C HIS A 92 13.82 6.62 17.09
N CYS A 93 13.18 5.54 16.62
CA CYS A 93 13.43 4.94 15.31
C CYS A 93 14.93 4.75 15.05
N GLU A 94 15.69 4.36 16.07
CA GLU A 94 17.11 4.10 15.94
C GLU A 94 17.35 2.86 15.09
N ARG A 95 18.47 2.81 14.36
CA ARG A 95 18.81 1.63 13.56
C ARG A 95 18.95 0.42 14.47
N LEU A 96 18.36 -0.70 14.07
CA LEU A 96 18.46 -1.92 14.86
C LEU A 96 19.89 -2.46 14.83
N PRO A 97 20.41 -2.91 15.98
CA PRO A 97 21.69 -3.61 16.02
C PRO A 97 21.58 -4.90 15.19
N GLY A 98 22.42 -5.03 14.16
CA GLY A 98 22.40 -6.16 13.22
C GLY A 98 21.68 -5.89 11.89
N GLN A 99 21.09 -4.71 11.69
CA GLN A 99 20.63 -4.30 10.36
C GLN A 99 21.86 -4.13 9.45
N LEU A 100 21.89 -4.85 8.32
CA LEU A 100 22.96 -4.76 7.33
C LEU A 100 23.06 -3.32 6.81
N THR A 101 24.03 -2.56 7.33
CA THR A 101 24.33 -1.23 6.79
C THR A 101 25.18 -1.37 5.53
N ALA A 102 24.98 -0.47 4.58
CA ALA A 102 25.80 -0.41 3.36
C ALA A 102 27.29 -0.34 3.71
N GLU A 103 27.66 0.36 4.79
CA GLU A 103 29.05 0.42 5.27
C GLU A 103 29.59 -0.94 5.73
N HIS A 104 28.78 -1.76 6.43
CA HIS A 104 29.18 -3.12 6.82
C HIS A 104 29.31 -4.03 5.60
N PHE A 105 28.37 -3.93 4.66
CA PHE A 105 28.39 -4.71 3.42
C PHE A 105 29.61 -4.39 2.54
N GLU A 106 29.92 -3.10 2.35
CA GLU A 106 31.11 -2.66 1.60
C GLU A 106 32.39 -3.14 2.30
N ARG A 107 32.49 -3.00 3.62
CA ARG A 107 33.65 -3.47 4.37
C ARG A 107 33.87 -4.97 4.20
N ASP A 108 32.81 -5.77 4.28
CA ASP A 108 32.90 -7.23 4.16
C ASP A 108 33.26 -7.66 2.74
N ILE A 109 32.75 -6.99 1.71
CA ILE A 109 33.14 -7.23 0.31
C ILE A 109 34.60 -6.85 0.07
N LEU A 110 35.03 -5.68 0.55
CA LEU A 110 36.41 -5.22 0.40
C LEU A 110 37.39 -6.12 1.15
N MET A 111 37.05 -6.58 2.36
CA MET A 111 37.87 -7.53 3.12
C MET A 111 37.90 -8.91 2.46
N ARG A 112 36.80 -9.38 1.89
CA ARG A 112 36.76 -10.62 1.11
C ARG A 112 37.64 -10.53 -0.13
N ASN A 113 37.57 -9.43 -0.88
CA ASN A 113 38.38 -9.24 -2.09
C ASN A 113 39.89 -9.25 -1.76
N ARG A 114 40.28 -8.61 -0.65
CA ARG A 114 41.67 -8.60 -0.16
C ARG A 114 42.21 -9.95 0.32
N ARG A 115 41.34 -10.91 0.64
CA ARG A 115 41.76 -12.26 1.09
C ARG A 115 41.99 -13.25 -0.04
N ILE A 116 41.56 -12.93 -1.26
CA ILE A 116 41.63 -13.81 -2.43
C ILE A 116 42.69 -13.31 -3.44
N SER A 117 43.30 -12.15 -3.19
CA SER A 117 44.52 -11.64 -3.85
C SER A 117 45.76 -12.02 -3.07
#